data_AF-A0A357CZ48-F1
#
_entry.id   AF-A0A357CZ48-F1
#
_cell.length_a   1.000
_cell.length_b   1.000
_cell.length_c   1.000
_cell.angle_alpha   90.00
_cell.angle_beta   90.00
_cell.angle_gamma   90.00
#
_symmetry.space_group_name_H-M   'P 1'
#
loop_
_entity.id
_entity.type
_entity.pdbx_description
1 polymer ?
#
loop_
_entity_poly.entity_id
_entity_poly.type
_entity_poly.pdbx_seq_one_letter_code
_entity_poly.pdbx_strand_id
1 'polypeptide(L)' 'MEKTKKILSLKENHLFQKVYKKGKSYVSSTLVLYVLKNYDRKHTLVGITVRKNRGGAVIRNRIRRT' A
#
# COMPACT_ATOMS: atom_id res chain seq x y z
N MET A 1 -1.86 9.06 -26.97
CA MET A 1 -1.49 10.01 -25.91
C MET A 1 -1.89 9.40 -24.57
N GLU A 2 -0.88 9.14 -23.73
CA GLU A 2 -0.98 8.34 -22.50
C GLU A 2 -2.04 8.87 -21.54
N LYS A 3 -3.06 8.05 -21.24
CA LYS A 3 -3.96 8.32 -20.11
C LYS A 3 -3.12 8.22 -18.84
N THR A 4 -2.92 9.33 -18.15
CA THR A 4 -2.30 9.39 -16.82
C THR A 4 -3.01 8.37 -15.91
N LYS A 5 -2.35 7.25 -15.59
CA LYS A 5 -2.93 6.23 -14.72
C LYS A 5 -3.14 6.84 -13.34
N LYS A 6 -4.40 7.13 -13.01
CA LYS A 6 -4.76 7.69 -11.70
C LYS A 6 -4.41 6.69 -10.60
N ILE A 7 -3.68 7.17 -9.59
CA ILE A 7 -3.40 6.44 -8.36
C ILE A 7 -4.60 6.65 -7.44
N LEU A 8 -5.17 5.57 -6.93
CA LEU A 8 -6.26 5.59 -5.96
C LEU A 8 -5.81 4.93 -4.65
N SER A 9 -6.41 5.35 -3.53
CA SER A 9 -6.11 4.75 -2.24
C SER A 9 -6.76 3.37 -2.09
N LEU A 10 -5.97 2.40 -1.64
CA LEU A 10 -6.45 1.11 -1.20
C LEU A 10 -7.05 1.25 0.20
N LYS A 11 -8.35 1.02 0.35
CA LYS A 11 -9.08 1.17 1.63
C LYS A 11 -9.60 -0.16 2.17
N GLU A 12 -10.03 -1.04 1.28
CA GLU A 12 -10.70 -2.28 1.64
C GLU A 12 -9.75 -3.33 2.24
N ASN A 13 -10.06 -3.82 3.44
CA ASN A 13 -9.23 -4.78 4.17
C ASN A 13 -9.04 -6.10 3.38
N HIS A 14 -10.07 -6.58 2.70
CA HIS A 14 -9.98 -7.82 1.91
C HIS A 14 -8.96 -7.70 0.76
N LEU A 15 -8.76 -6.50 0.22
CA LEU A 15 -7.73 -6.25 -0.80
C LEU A 15 -6.33 -6.24 -0.20
N PHE A 16 -6.14 -5.66 1.00
CA PHE A 16 -4.87 -5.78 1.72
C PHE A 16 -4.52 -7.24 1.99
N GLN A 17 -5.48 -8.03 2.49
CA GLN A 17 -5.28 -9.46 2.72
C GLN A 17 -4.91 -10.21 1.43
N LYS A 18 -5.56 -9.89 0.31
CA LYS A 18 -5.26 -10.49 -1.00
C LYS A 18 -3.82 -10.20 -1.42
N VAL A 19 -3.35 -8.96 -1.23
CA VAL A 19 -1.99 -8.54 -1.55
C VAL A 19 -0.98 -9.23 -0.63
N TYR A 20 -1.26 -9.38 0.67
CA TYR A 20 -0.37 -10.10 1.59
C TYR A 20 -0.28 -11.60 1.30
N LYS A 21 -1.37 -12.23 0.86
CA LYS A 21 -1.42 -13.68 0.59
C LYS A 21 -0.85 -14.08 -0.77
N LYS A 22 -1.09 -13.27 -1.81
CA LYS A 22 -0.80 -13.64 -3.21
C LYS A 22 0.23 -12.73 -3.89
N GLY A 23 0.58 -11.60 -3.27
CA GLY A 23 1.52 -10.63 -3.82
C GLY A 23 2.97 -11.02 -3.59
N LYS A 24 3.87 -10.40 -4.35
CA LYS A 24 5.31 -10.44 -4.10
C LYS A 24 5.67 -9.42 -3.03
N SER A 25 6.61 -9.77 -2.15
CA SER A 25 7.16 -8.86 -1.15
C SER A 25 8.56 -8.40 -1.55
N TYR A 26 8.84 -7.12 -1.31
CA TYR A 26 10.16 -6.52 -1.43
C TYR A 26 10.48 -5.84 -0.10
N VAL A 27 11.65 -6.16 0.46
CA VAL A 27 12.04 -5.73 1.80
C VAL A 27 13.15 -4.70 1.68
N SER A 28 13.01 -3.59 2.39
CA SER A 28 14.04 -2.57 2.60
C SER A 28 14.23 -2.36 4.10
N SER A 29 15.30 -1.68 4.50
CA SER A 29 15.58 -1.34 5.90
C SER A 29 14.48 -0.48 6.54
N THR A 30 13.78 0.32 5.73
CA THR A 30 12.77 1.28 6.21
C THR A 30 11.33 0.82 5.98
N LEU A 31 11.06 0.06 4.92
CA LEU A 31 9.71 -0.35 4.52
C LEU A 31 9.68 -1.74 3.87
N VAL A 32 8.49 -2.34 3.89
CA VAL A 32 8.19 -3.56 3.13
C VAL A 32 7.10 -3.24 2.11
N LEU A 33 7.36 -3.51 0.84
CA LEU A 33 6.43 -3.30 -0.26
C LEU A 33 5.79 -4.63 -0.64
N TYR A 34 4.46 -4.68 -0.66
CA TYR A 34 3.72 -5.81 -1.24
C TYR A 34 3.10 -5.39 -2.57
N VAL A 35 3.36 -6.15 -3.62
CA VAL A 35 2.90 -5.84 -4.98
C VAL A 35 2.13 -7.02 -5.55
N LEU A 36 0.92 -6.74 -6.03
CA LEU A 36 0.11 -7.69 -6.78
C LEU A 36 -0.38 -7.03 -8.07
N LYS A 37 -0.28 -7.75 -9.18
CA LYS A 37 -0.77 -7.26 -10.48
C LYS A 37 -2.28 -7.05 -10.40
N ASN A 38 -2.73 -5.82 -10.62
CA ASN A 38 -4.15 -5.51 -10.72
C ASN A 38 -4.64 -5.76 -12.15
N TYR A 39 -5.34 -6.89 -12.36
CA TYR A 39 -5.82 -7.30 -13.69
C TYR A 39 -6.98 -6.46 -14.21
N ASP A 40 -7.65 -5.70 -13.36
CA ASP A 40 -8.76 -4.81 -13.73
C ASP A 40 -8.29 -3.51 -14.40
N ARG A 41 -6.96 -3.31 -14.51
CA ARG A 41 -6.20 -2.36 -15.37
C ARG A 41 -6.57 -0.88 -15.41
N LYS A 42 -7.62 -0.41 -14.71
CA LYS A 42 -8.05 1.00 -14.76
C LYS A 42 -7.20 1.93 -13.88
N HIS A 43 -6.81 1.49 -12.69
CA HIS A 43 -6.11 2.32 -11.71
C HIS A 43 -5.07 1.53 -10.91
N THR A 44 -4.01 2.22 -10.49
CA THR A 44 -3.06 1.70 -9.49
C THR A 44 -3.62 1.99 -8.11
N LEU A 45 -3.72 0.95 -7.27
CA LEU A 45 -4.17 1.10 -5.88
C LEU A 45 -2.96 1.11 -4.95
N VAL A 46 -2.90 2.09 -4.04
CA VAL A 46 -1.81 2.22 -3.06
C VAL A 46 -2.39 2.36 -1.66
N GLY A 47 -1.90 1.55 -0.73
CA GLY A 47 -2.29 1.62 0.68
C GLY A 47 -1.04 1.59 1.56
N ILE A 48 -1.05 2.40 2.63
CA ILE A 48 0.07 2.47 3.59
C ILE A 48 -0.41 1.92 4.92
N THR A 49 0.30 0.93 5.43
CA THR A 49 0.06 0.35 6.76
C THR A 49 1.24 0.63 7.67
N VAL A 50 0.95 0.99 8.92
CA VAL A 50 1.97 1.28 9.94
C VAL A 50 1.63 0.45 11.16
N ARG A 51 2.60 -0.34 11.65
CA ARG A 51 2.43 -1.12 12.87
C ARG A 51 2.30 -0.22 14.10
N LYS A 52 1.51 -0.67 15.08
CA LYS A 52 1.28 0.06 16.35
C LYS A 52 2.56 0.28 17.17
N ASN A 53 3.55 -0.60 17.02
CA ASN A 53 4.83 -0.53 17.73
C ASN A 53 5.71 0.68 17.37
N ARG A 54 5.39 1.43 16.31
CA ARG A 54 6.15 2.61 15.88
C ARG A 54 5.90 3.85 16.75
N GLY A 55 4.95 3.82 17.67
CA GLY A 55 4.66 4.91 18.60
C GLY A 55 3.19 5.36 18.59
N GLY A 56 2.92 6.51 19.19
CA GLY A 56 1.59 7.10 19.33
C GLY A 56 0.94 7.52 18.00
N ALA A 57 -0.29 8.04 18.08
CA ALA A 57 -1.08 8.42 16.90
C ALA A 57 -0.37 9.44 16.00
N VAL A 58 0.27 10.46 16.58
CA VAL A 58 0.97 11.53 15.84
C VAL A 58 2.12 10.98 15.01
N ILE A 59 2.95 10.11 15.59
CA ILE A 59 4.09 9.49 14.90
C ILE A 59 3.60 8.62 13.73
N ARG A 60 2.59 7.78 13.95
CA ARG A 60 2.02 6.94 12.87
C ARG A 60 1.40 7.78 11.75
N ASN A 61 0.76 8.89 12.08
CA ASN A 61 0.18 9.80 11.10
C ASN A 61 1.24 10.54 10.28
N ARG A 62 2.39 10.89 10.90
CA ARG A 62 3.55 11.41 10.17
C ARG A 62 4.07 10.37 9.18
N ILE A 63 4.33 9.14 9.63
CA ILE A 63 4.82 8.04 8.77
C ILE A 63 3.87 7.77 7.60
N ARG A 64 2.55 7.81 7.81
CA ARG A 64 1.56 7.60 6.74
C ARG A 64 1.54 8.71 5.68
N ARG A 65 1.99 9.91 6.03
CA ARG A 65 1.98 11.11 5.16
C ARG A 65 3.31 11.37 4.46
N THR A 66 4.40 10.77 4.93
CA THR A 66 5.74 10.97 4.38
C THR A 66 5.88 10.16 3.10
#